data_AF-A0A841J0N7-F1
#
_entry.id   AF-A0A841J0N7-F1
#
_cell.length_a   1.000
_cell.length_b   1.000
_cell.length_c   1.000
_cell.angle_alpha   90.00
_cell.angle_beta   90.00
_cell.angle_gamma   90.00
#
_symmetry.space_group_name_H-M   'P 1'
#
loop_
_entity.id
_entity.type
_entity.pdbx_description
1 polymer ?
#
loop_
_entity_poly.entity_id
_entity_poly.type
_entity_poly.pdbx_seq_one_letter_code
_entity_poly.pdbx_strand_id
1 'polypeptide(L)'
;MSGPEAGGRLDTDALLDDPRTRIVVCCGAGGVGKTTTAAALGLRAAERGRRTVVITVDPARRLAQSMGLESLDNTPHPVPLSEGARGSLHAMMLDMKRTFDEVVEEYADPGRAEQILANPFYQALSTSFSGTQEYMAMEKLGQLHRSGDWDLIVVDTPPSRSALDFLDAPKRLGRFLDGKLIRFLSAQGNGAFRLLGAGFGLVASVIGKVVGAQLLNDVRAFVASFDAVFGGFRKRAEQTYRLLQESGTAFVVVATPERDALREASYFMERLSGDAMPLAGLVVNRTHPLPEGPAARLGAQEALAAAASLEAAGTHPAAAAALRLHAERVALRGREIALRDRLLAEHRGVPTVEVAALAEDVHDLADLRAVGDALADTPDHP
;
A
#
# COMPACT_ATOMS: atom_id res chain seq x y z
N MET A 1 -35.38 -9.10 -19.11
CA MET A 1 -34.20 -9.58 -18.36
C MET A 1 -33.17 -8.48 -18.43
N SER A 2 -33.08 -7.66 -17.39
CA SER A 2 -32.10 -6.59 -17.25
C SER A 2 -30.70 -7.21 -17.23
N GLY A 3 -29.82 -6.72 -18.11
CA GLY A 3 -28.41 -7.14 -18.13
C GLY A 3 -27.73 -6.86 -16.79
N PRO A 4 -26.56 -7.47 -16.53
CA PRO A 4 -25.79 -7.16 -15.33
C PRO A 4 -25.49 -5.65 -15.30
N GLU A 5 -25.85 -4.96 -14.22
CA GLU A 5 -25.40 -3.58 -13.99
C GLU A 5 -23.87 -3.61 -13.96
N ALA A 6 -23.26 -3.11 -15.04
CA ALA A 6 -21.82 -2.88 -15.08
C ALA A 6 -21.48 -1.90 -13.97
N GLY A 7 -20.43 -2.20 -13.19
CA GLY A 7 -19.91 -1.23 -12.23
C GLY A 7 -19.68 0.11 -12.92
N GLY A 8 -20.05 1.19 -12.26
CA GLY A 8 -19.88 2.53 -12.80
C GLY A 8 -18.39 2.86 -13.04
N ARG A 9 -18.12 4.04 -13.56
CA ARG A 9 -16.75 4.55 -13.59
C ARG A 9 -16.31 4.92 -12.17
N LEU A 10 -15.04 4.65 -11.83
CA LEU A 10 -14.45 5.18 -10.59
C LEU A 10 -14.26 6.70 -10.74
N ASP A 11 -15.10 7.48 -10.08
CA ASP A 11 -14.98 8.94 -10.00
C ASP A 11 -13.97 9.31 -8.91
N THR A 12 -12.70 9.40 -9.30
CA THR A 12 -11.62 9.73 -8.36
C THR A 12 -11.68 11.17 -7.89
N ASP A 13 -12.16 12.10 -8.69
CA ASP A 13 -12.33 13.50 -8.26
C ASP A 13 -13.39 13.62 -7.18
N ALA A 14 -14.55 12.99 -7.34
CA ALA A 14 -15.57 12.96 -6.31
C ALA A 14 -15.07 12.28 -5.02
N LEU A 15 -14.27 11.21 -5.15
CA LEU A 15 -13.65 10.56 -3.99
C LEU A 15 -12.70 11.51 -3.23
N LEU A 16 -11.86 12.25 -3.96
CA LEU A 16 -10.86 13.16 -3.40
C LEU A 16 -11.45 14.50 -2.93
N ASP A 17 -12.61 14.91 -3.46
CA ASP A 17 -13.30 16.13 -3.04
C ASP A 17 -14.19 15.91 -1.82
N ASP A 18 -14.67 14.69 -1.58
CA ASP A 18 -15.49 14.40 -0.41
C ASP A 18 -14.68 14.62 0.88
N PRO A 19 -15.02 15.62 1.72
CA PRO A 19 -14.30 15.90 2.96
C PRO A 19 -14.45 14.77 3.99
N ARG A 20 -15.42 13.87 3.81
CA ARG A 20 -15.60 12.68 4.65
C ARG A 20 -14.57 11.60 4.33
N THR A 21 -14.07 11.53 3.10
CA THR A 21 -12.98 10.60 2.73
C THR A 21 -11.69 11.10 3.35
N ARG A 22 -11.29 10.54 4.48
CA ARG A 22 -10.13 10.94 5.27
C ARG A 22 -8.89 10.09 4.98
N ILE A 23 -9.09 8.86 4.50
CA ILE A 23 -8.03 7.89 4.22
C ILE A 23 -8.30 7.22 2.88
N VAL A 24 -7.29 7.16 2.02
CA VAL A 24 -7.30 6.36 0.79
C VAL A 24 -6.16 5.36 0.83
N VAL A 25 -6.45 4.07 0.71
CA VAL A 25 -5.45 2.99 0.73
C VAL A 25 -5.32 2.39 -0.65
N CYS A 26 -4.12 2.46 -1.23
CA CYS A 26 -3.80 1.84 -2.52
C CYS A 26 -3.25 0.43 -2.30
N CYS A 27 -3.95 -0.60 -2.76
CA CYS A 27 -3.56 -2.01 -2.60
C CYS A 27 -3.52 -2.76 -3.94
N GLY A 28 -2.85 -3.92 -3.97
CA GLY A 28 -2.60 -4.67 -5.21
C GLY A 28 -1.24 -5.35 -5.25
N ALA A 29 -1.02 -6.13 -6.31
CA ALA A 29 0.20 -6.92 -6.50
C ALA A 29 1.48 -6.06 -6.56
N GLY A 30 2.65 -6.69 -6.45
CA GLY A 30 3.92 -6.01 -6.68
C GLY A 30 4.05 -5.50 -8.13
N GLY A 31 4.60 -4.30 -8.32
CA GLY A 31 4.92 -3.79 -9.68
C GLY A 31 3.74 -3.26 -10.51
N VAL A 32 2.51 -3.25 -9.98
CA VAL A 32 1.31 -2.78 -10.70
C VAL A 32 1.12 -1.25 -10.73
N GLY A 33 1.97 -0.49 -10.04
CA GLY A 33 1.92 0.98 -9.99
C GLY A 33 1.17 1.58 -8.79
N LYS A 34 1.11 0.88 -7.66
CA LYS A 34 0.50 1.39 -6.41
C LYS A 34 1.11 2.70 -5.93
N THR A 35 2.44 2.76 -5.79
CA THR A 35 3.16 3.95 -5.33
C THR A 35 2.89 5.15 -6.21
N THR A 36 2.93 4.95 -7.53
CA THR A 36 2.63 6.00 -8.52
C THR A 36 1.17 6.45 -8.42
N THR A 37 0.23 5.51 -8.27
CA THR A 37 -1.20 5.81 -8.08
C THR A 37 -1.44 6.59 -6.79
N ALA A 38 -0.83 6.17 -5.67
CA ALA A 38 -0.93 6.84 -4.38
C ALA A 38 -0.36 8.27 -4.45
N ALA A 39 0.81 8.43 -5.07
CA ALA A 39 1.44 9.72 -5.29
C ALA A 39 0.57 10.65 -6.15
N ALA A 40 0.01 10.13 -7.26
CA ALA A 40 -0.86 10.87 -8.16
C ALA A 40 -2.17 11.31 -7.49
N LEU A 41 -2.82 10.41 -6.73
CA LEU A 41 -4.01 10.74 -5.93
C LEU A 41 -3.70 11.80 -4.88
N GLY A 42 -2.54 11.70 -4.21
CA GLY A 42 -2.11 12.65 -3.20
C GLY A 42 -1.85 14.05 -3.77
N LEU A 43 -1.10 14.12 -4.88
CA LEU A 43 -0.84 15.35 -5.62
C LEU A 43 -2.15 15.99 -6.08
N ARG A 44 -3.00 15.21 -6.74
CA ARG A 44 -4.28 15.69 -7.25
C ARG A 44 -5.16 16.24 -6.13
N ALA A 45 -5.27 15.55 -5.00
CA ALA A 45 -6.02 16.05 -3.84
C ALA A 45 -5.47 17.38 -3.32
N ALA A 46 -4.14 17.53 -3.24
CA ALA A 46 -3.51 18.76 -2.79
C ALA A 46 -3.75 19.93 -3.74
N GLU A 47 -3.68 19.71 -5.05
CA GLU A 47 -4.00 20.71 -6.05
C GLU A 47 -5.47 21.15 -5.98
N ARG A 48 -6.34 20.24 -5.58
CA ARG A 48 -7.78 20.48 -5.34
C ARG A 48 -8.08 21.14 -3.98
N GLY A 49 -7.06 21.44 -3.18
CA GLY A 49 -7.21 22.22 -1.94
C GLY A 49 -7.11 21.43 -0.65
N ARG A 50 -6.84 20.12 -0.71
CA ARG A 50 -6.70 19.27 0.48
C ARG A 50 -5.33 19.44 1.13
N ARG A 51 -5.25 19.38 2.46
CA ARG A 51 -3.97 19.11 3.15
C ARG A 51 -3.71 17.61 3.13
N THR A 52 -2.82 17.16 2.25
CA THR A 52 -2.62 15.74 1.99
C THR A 52 -1.25 15.27 2.44
N VAL A 53 -1.18 14.08 3.04
CA VAL A 53 0.07 13.35 3.25
C VAL A 53 0.02 12.00 2.55
N VAL A 54 1.07 11.65 1.80
CA VAL A 54 1.26 10.31 1.23
C VAL A 54 2.28 9.54 2.07
N ILE A 55 1.89 8.36 2.53
CA ILE A 55 2.72 7.46 3.32
C ILE A 55 3.07 6.27 2.44
N THR A 56 4.36 6.01 2.22
CA THR A 56 4.80 4.75 1.62
C THR A 56 5.47 3.84 2.63
N VAL A 57 5.27 2.54 2.46
CA VAL A 57 5.98 1.48 3.18
C VAL A 57 7.00 0.79 2.24
N ASP A 58 7.11 1.20 0.97
CA ASP A 58 8.06 0.63 0.01
C ASP A 58 9.48 1.25 0.19
N PRO A 59 10.49 0.46 0.60
CA PRO A 59 11.85 0.96 0.78
C PRO A 59 12.55 1.32 -0.54
N ALA A 60 11.97 1.00 -1.71
CA ALA A 60 12.58 1.23 -3.02
C ALA A 60 12.73 2.71 -3.41
N ARG A 61 12.36 3.67 -2.54
CA ARG A 61 12.46 5.13 -2.76
C ARG A 61 11.69 5.66 -3.97
N ARG A 62 10.80 4.86 -4.56
CA ARG A 62 10.01 5.22 -5.75
C ARG A 62 9.16 6.47 -5.51
N LEU A 63 8.58 6.59 -4.31
CA LEU A 63 7.80 7.77 -3.94
C LEU A 63 8.65 9.04 -3.91
N ALA A 64 9.81 9.00 -3.23
CA ALA A 64 10.71 10.13 -3.11
C ALA A 64 11.16 10.63 -4.50
N GLN A 65 11.57 9.70 -5.38
CA GLN A 65 11.96 10.01 -6.75
C GLN A 65 10.82 10.69 -7.53
N SER A 66 9.62 10.10 -7.52
CA SER A 66 8.46 10.64 -8.24
C SER A 66 8.05 12.04 -7.76
N MET A 67 8.40 12.40 -6.52
CA MET A 67 8.05 13.68 -5.91
C MET A 67 9.20 14.70 -5.92
N GLY A 68 10.34 14.36 -6.56
CA GLY A 68 11.51 15.24 -6.60
C GLY A 68 12.20 15.41 -5.24
N LEU A 69 12.07 14.44 -4.34
CA LEU A 69 12.67 14.46 -3.00
C LEU A 69 13.93 13.57 -2.96
N GLU A 70 14.98 14.05 -2.30
CA GLU A 70 16.24 13.28 -2.15
C GLU A 70 16.07 12.05 -1.26
N SER A 71 15.30 12.20 -0.17
CA SER A 71 15.02 11.15 0.79
C SER A 71 13.68 11.38 1.46
N LEU A 72 13.15 10.30 2.04
CA LEU A 72 11.99 10.32 2.92
C LEU A 72 12.36 9.56 4.18
N ASP A 73 11.83 10.01 5.30
CA ASP A 73 11.96 9.36 6.60
C ASP A 73 10.59 9.30 7.29
N ASN A 74 10.59 8.99 8.59
CA ASN A 74 9.39 8.80 9.39
C ASN A 74 8.61 10.10 9.71
N THR A 75 9.02 11.23 9.11
CA THR A 75 8.39 12.53 9.26
C THR A 75 7.83 13.03 7.92
N PRO A 76 6.65 13.68 7.90
CA PRO A 76 6.12 14.29 6.69
C PRO A 76 7.00 15.44 6.18
N HIS A 77 7.52 15.29 4.95
CA HIS A 77 8.29 16.31 4.24
C HIS A 77 7.39 17.02 3.23
N PRO A 78 7.42 18.37 3.14
CA PRO A 78 6.65 19.10 2.16
C PRO A 78 7.12 18.80 0.73
N VAL A 79 6.18 18.58 -0.17
CA VAL A 79 6.42 18.43 -1.62
C VAL A 79 6.15 19.79 -2.28
N PRO A 80 7.09 20.34 -3.05
CA PRO A 80 6.91 21.65 -3.68
C PRO A 80 5.83 21.58 -4.76
N LEU A 81 4.72 22.29 -4.55
CA LEU A 81 3.64 22.43 -5.52
C LEU A 81 3.83 23.68 -6.38
N SER A 82 3.12 23.76 -7.51
CA SER A 82 3.10 24.94 -8.37
C SER A 82 2.53 26.17 -7.65
N GLU A 83 2.98 27.36 -8.06
CA GLU A 83 2.44 28.62 -7.55
C GLU A 83 0.92 28.68 -7.79
N GLY A 84 0.16 28.92 -6.72
CA GLY A 84 -1.31 28.97 -6.76
C GLY A 84 -2.03 27.68 -6.35
N ALA A 85 -1.30 26.61 -6.01
CA ALA A 85 -1.90 25.42 -5.38
C ALA A 85 -2.65 25.82 -4.09
N ARG A 86 -3.89 25.31 -3.96
CA ARG A 86 -4.80 25.68 -2.85
C ARG A 86 -4.59 24.85 -1.59
N GLY A 87 -4.01 23.66 -1.73
CA GLY A 87 -3.74 22.73 -0.64
C GLY A 87 -2.25 22.58 -0.38
N SER A 88 -1.89 21.48 0.27
CA SER A 88 -0.50 21.16 0.58
C SER A 88 -0.28 19.67 0.44
N LEU A 89 0.83 19.27 -0.18
CA LEU A 89 1.24 17.88 -0.27
C LEU A 89 2.45 17.65 0.62
N HIS A 90 2.40 16.61 1.43
CA HIS A 90 3.56 16.07 2.12
C HIS A 90 3.73 14.59 1.79
N ALA A 91 4.95 14.11 1.94
CA ALA A 91 5.29 12.72 1.75
C ALA A 91 6.16 12.22 2.87
N MET A 92 6.01 10.95 3.21
CA MET A 92 6.87 10.28 4.16
C MET A 92 7.04 8.80 3.80
N MET A 93 8.12 8.23 4.31
CA MET A 93 8.37 6.80 4.22
C MET A 93 8.35 6.25 5.64
N LEU A 94 7.53 5.24 5.88
CA LEU A 94 7.49 4.60 7.18
C LEU A 94 8.85 4.00 7.53
N ASP A 95 9.41 4.46 8.65
CA ASP A 95 10.54 3.80 9.29
C ASP A 95 10.01 3.04 10.51
N MET A 96 10.11 1.72 10.46
CA MET A 96 9.59 0.84 11.51
C MET A 96 10.32 1.06 12.83
N LYS A 97 11.65 1.15 12.79
CA LYS A 97 12.47 1.30 14.00
C LYS A 97 12.14 2.64 14.64
N ARG A 98 12.12 3.71 13.84
CA ARG A 98 11.79 5.03 14.35
C ARG A 98 10.36 5.11 14.87
N THR A 99 9.39 4.45 14.23
CA THR A 99 8.02 4.36 14.74
C THR A 99 7.96 3.60 16.06
N PHE A 100 8.76 2.54 16.22
CA PHE A 100 8.88 1.83 17.50
C PHE A 100 9.46 2.74 18.58
N ASP A 101 10.53 3.46 18.27
CA ASP A 101 11.18 4.42 19.17
C ASP A 101 10.19 5.52 19.60
N GLU A 102 9.43 6.08 18.67
CA GLU A 102 8.40 7.09 18.92
C GLU A 102 7.29 6.56 19.84
N VAL A 103 6.86 5.31 19.69
CA VAL A 103 5.88 4.70 20.61
C VAL A 103 6.47 4.55 22.02
N VAL A 104 7.76 4.22 22.14
CA VAL A 104 8.42 4.18 23.44
C VAL A 104 8.48 5.59 24.04
N GLU A 105 8.87 6.58 23.26
CA GLU A 105 8.94 8.00 23.65
C GLU A 105 7.58 8.58 24.05
N GLU A 106 6.49 8.20 23.36
CA GLU A 106 5.12 8.72 23.58
C GLU A 106 4.45 8.10 24.83
N TYR A 107 4.71 6.82 25.12
CA TYR A 107 3.95 6.06 26.11
C TYR A 107 4.76 5.65 27.36
N ALA A 108 6.08 5.81 27.39
CA ALA A 108 6.88 5.61 28.60
C ALA A 108 7.29 6.95 29.22
N ASP A 109 7.42 6.98 30.55
CA ASP A 109 8.07 8.11 31.23
C ASP A 109 9.50 8.31 30.70
N PRO A 110 10.02 9.56 30.60
CA PRO A 110 11.28 9.85 29.91
C PRO A 110 12.47 8.98 30.35
N GLY A 111 12.67 8.82 31.66
CA GLY A 111 13.76 7.99 32.18
C GLY A 111 13.60 6.49 31.87
N ARG A 112 12.37 6.00 31.69
CA ARG A 112 12.10 4.61 31.28
C ARG A 112 12.26 4.46 29.77
N ALA A 113 11.84 5.45 28.99
CA ALA A 113 12.06 5.49 27.55
C ALA A 113 13.56 5.39 27.23
N GLU A 114 14.41 6.19 27.89
CA GLU A 114 15.86 6.12 27.73
C GLU A 114 16.43 4.72 28.03
N GLN A 115 15.96 4.07 29.10
CA GLN A 115 16.39 2.72 29.47
C GLN A 115 15.98 1.66 28.43
N ILE A 116 14.77 1.77 27.87
CA ILE A 116 14.27 0.87 26.83
C ILE A 116 15.06 1.07 25.54
N LEU A 117 15.24 2.32 25.11
CA LEU A 117 15.97 2.65 23.90
C LEU A 117 17.44 2.26 23.99
N ALA A 118 18.07 2.37 25.17
CA ALA A 118 19.46 1.94 25.37
C ALA A 118 19.63 0.40 25.47
N ASN A 119 18.54 -0.36 25.60
CA ASN A 119 18.60 -1.80 25.83
C ASN A 119 19.09 -2.57 24.58
N PRO A 120 20.18 -3.35 24.64
CA PRO A 120 20.70 -4.09 23.48
C PRO A 120 19.70 -5.08 22.88
N PHE A 121 18.86 -5.71 23.71
CA PHE A 121 17.82 -6.62 23.26
C PHE A 121 16.72 -5.87 22.50
N TYR A 122 16.31 -4.68 22.97
CA TYR A 122 15.40 -3.80 22.24
C TYR A 122 15.98 -3.40 20.88
N GLN A 123 17.25 -2.99 20.83
CA GLN A 123 17.92 -2.57 19.60
C GLN A 123 17.98 -3.69 18.57
N ALA A 124 18.23 -4.93 19.00
CA ALA A 124 18.23 -6.10 18.13
C ALA A 124 16.82 -6.52 17.69
N LEU A 125 15.81 -6.39 18.56
CA LEU A 125 14.43 -6.72 18.23
C LEU A 125 13.78 -5.70 17.29
N SER A 126 13.91 -4.40 17.58
CA SER A 126 13.26 -3.30 16.84
C SER A 126 13.63 -3.25 15.35
N THR A 127 14.76 -3.83 14.96
CA THR A 127 15.23 -3.87 13.56
C THR A 127 14.87 -5.17 12.83
N SER A 128 14.51 -6.23 13.54
CA SER A 128 14.51 -7.61 13.00
C SER A 128 13.12 -8.26 12.98
N PHE A 129 12.08 -7.50 13.31
CA PHE A 129 10.79 -8.05 13.67
C PHE A 129 9.89 -8.30 12.44
N SER A 130 9.96 -9.52 11.91
CA SER A 130 9.00 -10.02 10.90
C SER A 130 7.57 -9.95 11.44
N GLY A 131 6.67 -9.24 10.74
CA GLY A 131 5.27 -9.02 11.13
C GLY A 131 4.98 -7.75 11.94
N THR A 132 5.98 -6.91 12.23
CA THR A 132 5.75 -5.56 12.80
C THR A 132 5.62 -4.48 11.75
N GLN A 133 6.02 -4.71 10.50
CA GLN A 133 5.98 -3.69 9.45
C GLN A 133 4.53 -3.23 9.25
N GLU A 134 3.65 -4.22 9.20
CA GLU A 134 2.20 -4.11 9.13
C GLU A 134 1.62 -3.32 10.31
N TYR A 135 2.10 -3.60 11.52
CA TYR A 135 1.65 -2.86 12.71
C TYR A 135 2.14 -1.41 12.71
N MET A 136 3.43 -1.17 12.45
CA MET A 136 4.01 0.17 12.57
C MET A 136 3.37 1.11 11.57
N ALA A 137 2.99 0.60 10.40
CA ALA A 137 2.18 1.32 9.45
C ALA A 137 0.81 1.71 10.04
N MET A 138 0.14 0.82 10.81
CA MET A 138 -1.14 1.09 11.46
C MET A 138 -1.02 2.11 12.60
N GLU A 139 0.05 2.04 13.40
CA GLU A 139 0.30 3.03 14.45
C GLU A 139 0.58 4.39 13.84
N LYS A 140 1.48 4.48 12.85
CA LYS A 140 1.78 5.75 12.18
C LYS A 140 0.54 6.33 11.50
N LEU A 141 -0.25 5.51 10.81
CA LEU A 141 -1.54 5.94 10.25
C LEU A 141 -2.48 6.47 11.35
N GLY A 142 -2.56 5.77 12.48
CA GLY A 142 -3.34 6.21 13.64
C GLY A 142 -2.85 7.53 14.22
N GLN A 143 -1.53 7.73 14.34
CA GLN A 143 -0.92 8.98 14.80
C GLN A 143 -1.26 10.14 13.87
N LEU A 144 -1.07 9.97 12.55
CA LEU A 144 -1.37 11.01 11.55
C LEU A 144 -2.86 11.33 11.47
N HIS A 145 -3.74 10.33 11.66
CA HIS A 145 -5.17 10.56 11.71
C HIS A 145 -5.57 11.35 12.98
N ARG A 146 -5.00 10.99 14.14
CA ARG A 146 -5.29 11.65 15.43
C ARG A 146 -4.76 13.08 15.50
N SER A 147 -3.67 13.41 14.80
CA SER A 147 -3.11 14.76 14.84
C SER A 147 -4.06 15.80 14.26
N GLY A 148 -4.88 15.42 13.27
CA GLY A 148 -5.84 16.32 12.62
C GLY A 148 -5.21 17.35 11.67
N ASP A 149 -3.89 17.26 11.44
CA ASP A 149 -3.13 18.19 10.60
C ASP A 149 -3.47 18.05 9.11
N TRP A 150 -3.86 16.83 8.72
CA TRP A 150 -4.16 16.45 7.35
C TRP A 150 -5.67 16.45 7.14
N ASP A 151 -6.12 16.70 5.92
CA ASP A 151 -7.49 16.45 5.46
C ASP A 151 -7.58 15.08 4.77
N LEU A 152 -6.50 14.64 4.12
CA LEU A 152 -6.40 13.34 3.45
C LEU A 152 -5.08 12.64 3.80
N ILE A 153 -5.16 11.34 4.08
CA ILE A 153 -4.00 10.46 4.19
C ILE A 153 -4.08 9.44 3.06
N VAL A 154 -3.09 9.39 2.17
CA VAL A 154 -2.99 8.38 1.12
C VAL A 154 -1.91 7.36 1.50
N VAL A 155 -2.27 6.08 1.55
CA VAL A 155 -1.40 4.99 2.00
C VAL A 155 -1.00 4.13 0.80
N ASP A 156 0.30 4.09 0.52
CA ASP A 156 0.93 3.17 -0.41
C ASP A 156 1.37 1.90 0.31
N THR A 157 0.81 0.76 -0.10
CA THR A 157 1.04 -0.53 0.57
C THR A 157 2.23 -1.29 -0.02
N PRO A 158 2.92 -2.14 0.77
CA PRO A 158 4.06 -2.93 0.30
C PRO A 158 3.74 -3.84 -0.91
N PRO A 159 4.76 -4.26 -1.70
CA PRO A 159 4.59 -5.17 -2.82
C PRO A 159 4.44 -6.62 -2.32
N SER A 160 3.23 -7.07 -1.94
CA SER A 160 3.00 -8.47 -1.61
C SER A 160 1.52 -8.85 -1.66
N ARG A 161 1.22 -10.16 -1.82
CA ARG A 161 -0.09 -10.76 -1.46
C ARG A 161 -0.44 -10.51 0.01
N SER A 162 0.58 -10.26 0.82
CA SER A 162 0.53 -9.75 2.19
C SER A 162 0.20 -8.27 2.31
N ALA A 163 -0.15 -7.53 1.24
CA ALA A 163 -0.55 -6.12 1.41
C ALA A 163 -1.82 -5.97 2.27
N LEU A 164 -2.62 -7.05 2.42
CA LEU A 164 -3.70 -7.14 3.42
C LEU A 164 -3.22 -7.71 4.76
N ASP A 165 -2.02 -8.30 4.87
CA ASP A 165 -1.45 -8.65 6.18
C ASP A 165 -1.25 -7.39 7.04
N PHE A 166 -1.08 -6.22 6.40
CA PHE A 166 -1.20 -4.90 7.03
C PHE A 166 -2.46 -4.79 7.90
N LEU A 167 -3.58 -5.36 7.43
CA LEU A 167 -4.86 -5.37 8.12
C LEU A 167 -4.96 -6.46 9.19
N ASP A 168 -4.19 -7.54 9.09
CA ASP A 168 -4.14 -8.61 10.09
C ASP A 168 -3.20 -8.30 11.28
N ALA A 169 -2.66 -7.08 11.34
CA ALA A 169 -1.80 -6.59 12.42
C ALA A 169 -2.35 -6.86 13.84
N PRO A 170 -3.65 -6.65 14.16
CA PRO A 170 -4.18 -6.94 15.49
C PRO A 170 -4.06 -8.43 15.88
N LYS A 171 -4.34 -9.34 14.94
CA LYS A 171 -4.27 -10.79 15.16
C LYS A 171 -2.83 -11.29 15.27
N ARG A 172 -1.93 -10.76 14.44
CA ARG A 172 -0.49 -11.12 14.43
C ARG A 172 0.19 -10.69 15.71
N LEU A 173 -0.11 -9.48 16.17
CA LEU A 173 0.35 -8.99 17.47
C LEU A 173 -0.17 -9.86 18.62
N GLY A 174 -1.48 -10.15 18.64
CA GLY A 174 -2.06 -11.00 19.69
C GLY A 174 -1.31 -12.33 19.83
N ARG A 175 -1.04 -13.00 18.69
CA ARG A 175 -0.25 -14.24 18.65
C ARG A 175 1.19 -14.06 19.16
N PHE A 176 1.81 -12.92 18.90
CA PHE A 176 3.15 -12.61 19.40
C PHE A 176 3.17 -12.45 20.92
N LEU A 177 2.26 -11.62 21.46
CA LEU A 177 2.11 -11.39 22.90
C LEU A 177 1.74 -12.68 23.66
N ASP A 178 0.90 -13.52 23.02
CA ASP A 178 0.53 -14.84 23.52
C ASP A 178 1.60 -15.92 23.32
N GLY A 179 2.72 -15.57 22.68
CA GLY A 179 3.84 -16.45 22.44
C GLY A 179 4.38 -17.06 23.74
N LYS A 180 4.64 -18.37 23.73
CA LYS A 180 5.12 -19.13 24.90
C LYS A 180 6.38 -18.51 25.54
N LEU A 181 7.23 -17.84 24.75
CA LEU A 181 8.43 -17.14 25.21
C LEU A 181 8.10 -15.88 26.03
N ILE A 182 7.22 -14.99 25.54
CA ILE A 182 6.80 -13.80 26.29
C ILE A 182 6.05 -14.22 27.55
N ARG A 183 5.14 -15.19 27.46
CA ARG A 183 4.40 -15.70 28.63
C ARG A 183 5.33 -16.34 29.67
N PHE A 184 6.39 -17.03 29.24
CA PHE A 184 7.40 -17.61 30.12
C PHE A 184 8.28 -16.54 30.79
N LEU A 185 8.61 -15.46 30.08
CA LEU A 185 9.43 -14.37 30.61
C LEU A 185 8.64 -13.35 31.46
N SER A 186 7.35 -13.17 31.17
CA SER A 186 6.43 -12.24 31.85
C SER A 186 5.74 -12.86 33.06
N ALA A 187 5.89 -14.17 33.30
CA ALA A 187 5.43 -14.85 34.51
C ALA A 187 6.31 -14.49 35.73
N GLN A 188 6.34 -13.20 36.07
CA GLN A 188 6.86 -12.65 37.31
C GLN A 188 5.72 -12.66 38.35
N GLY A 189 5.40 -13.83 38.91
CA GLY A 189 4.34 -13.93 39.92
C GLY A 189 4.02 -15.35 40.38
N ASN A 190 4.71 -15.80 41.42
CA ASN A 190 4.36 -16.87 42.38
C ASN A 190 3.74 -18.18 41.82
N GLY A 191 4.58 -19.09 41.29
CA GLY A 191 4.26 -20.53 41.34
C GLY A 191 4.63 -21.39 40.14
N ALA A 192 5.00 -20.82 38.98
CA ALA A 192 5.19 -21.62 37.76
C ALA A 192 6.60 -22.26 37.60
N PHE A 193 7.57 -21.91 38.45
CA PHE A 193 8.89 -22.55 38.46
C PHE A 193 8.95 -23.87 39.26
N ARG A 194 7.83 -24.31 39.85
CA ARG A 194 7.77 -25.53 40.69
C ARG A 194 7.41 -26.82 39.95
N LEU A 195 7.25 -26.79 38.62
CA LEU A 195 6.77 -27.94 37.84
C LEU A 195 7.76 -28.41 36.76
N LEU A 196 9.07 -28.38 37.07
CA LEU A 196 10.10 -29.03 36.26
C LEU A 196 11.03 -29.86 37.15
N GLY A 197 10.58 -31.08 37.46
CA GLY A 197 11.37 -32.07 38.19
C GLY A 197 12.63 -32.47 37.42
N ALA A 198 13.75 -32.49 38.13
CA ALA A 198 14.99 -33.24 37.91
C ALA A 198 15.75 -33.19 36.56
N GLY A 199 15.23 -32.60 35.48
CA GLY A 199 15.90 -32.50 34.17
C GLY A 199 16.34 -31.10 33.74
N PHE A 200 15.84 -30.05 34.41
CA PHE A 200 15.99 -28.67 33.95
C PHE A 200 17.33 -28.02 34.34
N GLY A 201 18.01 -28.54 35.38
CA GLY A 201 19.29 -28.01 35.85
C GLY A 201 20.40 -28.11 34.79
N LEU A 202 20.36 -29.11 33.91
CA LEU A 202 21.32 -29.26 32.82
C LEU A 202 21.03 -28.34 31.64
N VAL A 203 19.75 -28.12 31.29
CA VAL A 203 19.36 -27.26 30.16
C VAL A 203 19.52 -25.77 30.51
N ALA A 204 19.17 -25.36 31.72
CA ALA A 204 19.38 -23.97 32.18
C ALA A 204 20.87 -23.60 32.25
N SER A 205 21.74 -24.56 32.59
CA SER A 205 23.19 -24.37 32.65
C SER A 205 23.84 -24.26 31.26
N VAL A 206 23.28 -24.92 30.26
CA VAL A 206 23.75 -24.85 28.86
C VAL A 206 23.29 -23.55 28.19
N ILE A 207 22.06 -23.11 28.45
CA ILE A 207 21.59 -21.80 27.99
C ILE A 207 22.37 -20.68 28.68
N GLY A 208 22.57 -20.73 30.01
CA GLY A 208 23.33 -19.68 30.72
C GLY A 208 24.82 -19.60 30.38
N LYS A 209 25.41 -20.65 29.80
CA LYS A 209 26.82 -20.64 29.35
C LYS A 209 26.99 -20.14 27.91
N VAL A 210 25.96 -20.25 27.07
CA VAL A 210 25.97 -19.85 25.65
C VAL A 210 25.27 -18.50 25.42
N VAL A 211 24.27 -18.18 26.26
CA VAL A 211 23.50 -16.94 26.31
C VAL A 211 23.95 -16.23 27.58
N GLY A 212 24.94 -15.33 27.47
CA GLY A 212 25.58 -14.70 28.63
C GLY A 212 24.58 -14.07 29.61
N ALA A 213 24.92 -14.05 30.91
CA ALA A 213 24.06 -13.51 31.97
C ALA A 213 23.56 -12.08 31.69
N GLN A 214 24.33 -11.29 30.94
CA GLN A 214 23.97 -9.96 30.48
C GLN A 214 22.72 -9.96 29.58
N LEU A 215 22.65 -10.85 28.59
CA LEU A 215 21.50 -10.93 27.68
C LEU A 215 20.21 -11.30 28.43
N LEU A 216 20.31 -12.16 29.44
CA LEU A 216 19.15 -12.50 30.28
C LEU A 216 18.67 -11.30 31.11
N ASN A 217 19.58 -10.47 31.59
CA ASN A 217 19.24 -9.22 32.29
C ASN A 217 18.60 -8.21 31.35
N ASP A 218 19.14 -8.04 30.13
CA ASP A 218 18.60 -7.15 29.11
C ASP A 218 17.17 -7.55 28.73
N VAL A 219 16.92 -8.85 28.53
CA VAL A 219 15.58 -9.40 28.26
C VAL A 219 14.62 -9.12 29.42
N ARG A 220 15.04 -9.33 30.67
CA ARG A 220 14.20 -9.08 31.86
C ARG A 220 13.84 -7.61 32.00
N ALA A 221 14.82 -6.71 31.81
CA ALA A 221 14.60 -5.27 31.87
C ALA A 221 13.64 -4.79 30.76
N PHE A 222 13.78 -5.34 29.55
CA PHE A 222 12.85 -5.08 28.45
C PHE A 222 11.44 -5.58 28.79
N VAL A 223 11.26 -6.83 29.21
CA VAL A 223 9.94 -7.41 29.53
C VAL A 223 9.24 -6.66 30.67
N ALA A 224 9.97 -6.29 31.73
CA ALA A 224 9.39 -5.46 32.80
C ALA A 224 8.90 -4.10 32.30
N SER A 225 9.53 -3.57 31.25
CA SER A 225 9.19 -2.29 30.62
C SER A 225 8.17 -2.43 29.49
N PHE A 226 8.00 -3.65 28.99
CA PHE A 226 7.14 -3.97 27.86
C PHE A 226 5.66 -3.76 28.18
N ASP A 227 5.17 -4.20 29.33
CA ASP A 227 3.75 -4.00 29.70
C ASP A 227 3.35 -2.52 29.77
N ALA A 228 4.27 -1.63 30.18
CA ALA A 228 4.00 -0.19 30.25
C ALA A 228 3.88 0.45 28.85
N VAL A 229 4.73 0.06 27.90
CA VAL A 229 4.72 0.59 26.53
C VAL A 229 3.65 -0.08 25.66
N PHE A 230 3.42 -1.38 25.86
CA PHE A 230 2.60 -2.22 24.99
C PHE A 230 1.21 -2.57 25.57
N GLY A 231 0.91 -2.22 26.83
CA GLY A 231 -0.38 -2.47 27.47
C GLY A 231 -1.58 -1.79 26.77
N GLY A 232 -1.35 -0.67 26.07
CA GLY A 232 -2.36 0.03 25.25
C GLY A 232 -2.28 -0.25 23.74
N PHE A 233 -1.23 -0.94 23.31
CA PHE A 233 -0.85 -1.11 21.90
C PHE A 233 -1.89 -1.94 21.13
N ARG A 234 -2.40 -3.03 21.74
CA ARG A 234 -3.49 -3.83 21.13
C ARG A 234 -4.74 -2.97 20.89
N LYS A 235 -5.11 -2.12 21.85
CA LYS A 235 -6.29 -1.24 21.75
C LYS A 235 -6.13 -0.23 20.61
N ARG A 236 -4.95 0.36 20.43
CA ARG A 236 -4.66 1.29 19.33
C ARG A 236 -4.71 0.62 17.97
N ALA A 237 -4.10 -0.57 17.83
CA ALA A 237 -4.21 -1.37 16.61
C ALA A 237 -5.67 -1.64 16.24
N GLU A 238 -6.49 -2.04 17.22
CA GLU A 238 -7.93 -2.27 17.02
C GLU A 238 -8.70 -0.99 16.68
N GLN A 239 -8.26 0.17 17.16
CA GLN A 239 -8.86 1.46 16.81
C GLN A 239 -8.53 1.84 15.36
N THR A 240 -7.25 1.77 14.95
CA THR A 240 -6.88 2.03 13.55
C THR A 240 -7.52 1.00 12.62
N TYR A 241 -7.64 -0.26 13.02
CA TYR A 241 -8.32 -1.27 12.21
C TYR A 241 -9.80 -0.93 11.99
N ARG A 242 -10.50 -0.48 13.04
CA ARG A 242 -11.89 0.00 12.91
C ARG A 242 -12.00 1.25 12.04
N LEU A 243 -11.06 2.17 12.15
CA LEU A 243 -10.99 3.35 11.28
C LEU A 243 -10.94 2.95 9.79
N LEU A 244 -10.25 1.86 9.44
CA LEU A 244 -10.23 1.34 8.07
C LEU A 244 -11.56 0.74 7.60
N GLN A 245 -12.48 0.42 8.52
CA GLN A 245 -13.82 -0.08 8.20
C GLN A 245 -14.87 1.05 8.13
N GLU A 246 -14.54 2.24 8.60
CA GLU A 246 -15.44 3.39 8.58
C GLU A 246 -15.59 3.97 7.16
N SER A 247 -16.73 4.60 6.88
CA SER A 247 -17.03 5.21 5.57
C SER A 247 -16.09 6.38 5.20
N GLY A 248 -15.27 6.84 6.14
CA GLY A 248 -14.22 7.82 5.86
C GLY A 248 -12.92 7.20 5.31
N THR A 249 -12.86 5.88 5.18
CA THR A 249 -11.76 5.16 4.53
C THR A 249 -12.23 4.59 3.20
N ALA A 250 -11.37 4.69 2.18
CA ALA A 250 -11.61 4.17 0.85
C ALA A 250 -10.42 3.32 0.38
N PHE A 251 -10.69 2.12 -0.12
CA PHE A 251 -9.68 1.25 -0.72
C PHE A 251 -9.72 1.34 -2.24
N VAL A 252 -8.56 1.53 -2.85
CA VAL A 252 -8.36 1.51 -4.31
C VAL A 252 -7.47 0.33 -4.64
N VAL A 253 -8.02 -0.65 -5.37
CA VAL A 253 -7.27 -1.81 -5.84
C VAL A 253 -6.61 -1.44 -7.17
N VAL A 254 -5.30 -1.64 -7.30
CA VAL A 254 -4.53 -1.35 -8.50
C VAL A 254 -4.03 -2.67 -9.10
N ALA A 255 -4.23 -2.84 -10.41
CA ALA A 255 -3.81 -4.04 -11.13
C ALA A 255 -3.41 -3.71 -12.56
N THR A 256 -2.48 -4.48 -13.14
CA THR A 256 -2.24 -4.46 -14.59
C THR A 256 -3.20 -5.45 -15.28
N PRO A 257 -3.47 -5.32 -16.59
CA PRO A 257 -4.32 -6.25 -17.34
C PRO A 257 -3.60 -7.59 -17.63
N GLU A 258 -2.93 -8.13 -16.62
CA GLU A 258 -2.26 -9.43 -16.62
C GLU A 258 -3.01 -10.42 -15.75
N ARG A 259 -3.01 -11.70 -16.15
CA ARG A 259 -3.80 -12.74 -15.48
C ARG A 259 -3.47 -12.88 -13.99
N ASP A 260 -2.20 -12.81 -13.62
CA ASP A 260 -1.79 -13.00 -12.22
C ASP A 260 -2.07 -11.74 -11.38
N ALA A 261 -1.84 -10.55 -11.93
CA ALA A 261 -2.18 -9.28 -11.27
C ALA A 261 -3.70 -9.16 -11.01
N LEU A 262 -4.54 -9.49 -12.00
CA LEU A 262 -6.00 -9.46 -11.84
C LEU A 262 -6.52 -10.56 -10.91
N ARG A 263 -5.86 -11.73 -10.86
CA ARG A 263 -6.20 -12.75 -9.85
C ARG A 263 -5.92 -12.26 -8.44
N GLU A 264 -4.77 -11.61 -8.24
CA GLU A 264 -4.46 -10.98 -6.95
C GLU A 264 -5.45 -9.86 -6.62
N ALA A 265 -5.82 -9.02 -7.59
CA ALA A 265 -6.87 -8.01 -7.41
C ALA A 265 -8.21 -8.61 -6.97
N SER A 266 -8.63 -9.73 -7.57
CA SER A 266 -9.82 -10.49 -7.15
C SER A 266 -9.73 -10.89 -5.67
N TYR A 267 -8.61 -11.51 -5.28
CA TYR A 267 -8.35 -11.87 -3.88
C TYR A 267 -8.39 -10.65 -2.94
N PHE A 268 -7.84 -9.51 -3.36
CA PHE A 268 -7.89 -8.28 -2.57
C PHE A 268 -9.33 -7.82 -2.35
N MET A 269 -10.15 -7.76 -3.40
CA MET A 269 -11.55 -7.35 -3.30
C MET A 269 -12.38 -8.30 -2.42
N GLU A 270 -12.17 -9.62 -2.54
CA GLU A 270 -12.82 -10.61 -1.66
C GLU A 270 -12.44 -10.41 -0.19
N ARG A 271 -11.16 -10.16 0.11
CA ARG A 271 -10.72 -9.90 1.49
C ARG A 271 -11.34 -8.62 2.03
N LEU A 272 -11.32 -7.52 1.27
CA LEU A 272 -11.89 -6.24 1.69
C LEU A 272 -13.38 -6.40 2.00
N SER A 273 -14.12 -7.12 1.17
CA SER A 273 -15.52 -7.45 1.44
C SER A 273 -15.68 -8.28 2.72
N GLY A 274 -14.83 -9.28 2.94
CA GLY A 274 -14.88 -10.14 4.12
C GLY A 274 -14.56 -9.40 5.44
N ASP A 275 -13.72 -8.37 5.37
CA ASP A 275 -13.32 -7.54 6.51
C ASP A 275 -14.14 -6.24 6.64
N ALA A 276 -15.22 -6.09 5.87
CA ALA A 276 -16.10 -4.92 5.85
C ALA A 276 -15.34 -3.59 5.60
N MET A 277 -14.38 -3.61 4.68
CA MET A 277 -13.60 -2.44 4.29
C MET A 277 -14.18 -1.80 3.01
N PRO A 278 -14.44 -0.48 3.00
CA PRO A 278 -15.08 0.16 1.85
C PRO A 278 -14.18 0.20 0.62
N LEU A 279 -14.52 -0.59 -0.40
CA LEU A 279 -13.87 -0.56 -1.71
C LEU A 279 -14.42 0.62 -2.53
N ALA A 280 -13.54 1.54 -2.92
CA ALA A 280 -13.89 2.62 -3.84
C ALA A 280 -13.94 2.13 -5.28
N GLY A 281 -12.96 1.33 -5.70
CA GLY A 281 -12.92 0.80 -7.06
C GLY A 281 -11.60 0.14 -7.45
N LEU A 282 -11.52 -0.21 -8.73
CA LEU A 282 -10.39 -0.84 -9.40
C LEU A 282 -9.73 0.14 -10.37
N VAL A 283 -8.41 0.31 -10.26
CA VAL A 283 -7.55 0.95 -11.26
C VAL A 283 -6.90 -0.15 -12.09
N VAL A 284 -7.25 -0.22 -13.37
CA VAL A 284 -6.56 -1.08 -14.35
C VAL A 284 -5.46 -0.26 -14.99
N ASN A 285 -4.25 -0.39 -14.46
CA ASN A 285 -3.08 0.36 -14.87
C ASN A 285 -2.36 -0.31 -16.06
N ARG A 286 -1.58 0.48 -16.82
CA ARG A 286 -0.79 0.03 -17.97
C ARG A 286 -1.64 -0.66 -19.05
N THR A 287 -2.80 -0.11 -19.32
CA THR A 287 -3.63 -0.55 -20.45
C THR A 287 -3.09 -0.03 -21.77
N HIS A 288 -3.54 -0.66 -22.85
CA HIS A 288 -3.07 -0.35 -24.20
C HIS A 288 -4.26 0.05 -25.08
N PRO A 289 -4.88 1.23 -24.85
CA PRO A 289 -6.00 1.69 -25.66
C PRO A 289 -5.60 1.84 -27.13
N LEU A 290 -6.62 1.77 -27.99
CA LEU A 290 -6.49 2.02 -29.43
C LEU A 290 -6.51 3.53 -29.70
N PRO A 291 -5.85 4.00 -30.76
CA PRO A 291 -5.91 5.40 -31.16
C PRO A 291 -7.35 5.79 -31.51
N GLU A 292 -7.66 7.08 -31.36
CA GLU A 292 -8.96 7.61 -31.77
C GLU A 292 -9.11 7.65 -33.30
N GLY A 293 -10.37 7.78 -33.76
CA GLY A 293 -10.69 7.96 -35.16
C GLY A 293 -10.88 6.65 -35.96
N PRO A 294 -10.81 6.70 -37.30
CA PRO A 294 -11.13 5.56 -38.16
C PRO A 294 -10.24 4.33 -37.92
N ALA A 295 -8.99 4.53 -37.51
CA ALA A 295 -8.04 3.46 -37.22
C ALA A 295 -8.52 2.56 -36.07
N ALA A 296 -9.26 3.09 -35.09
CA ALA A 296 -9.83 2.32 -33.98
C ALA A 296 -10.75 1.18 -34.44
N ARG A 297 -11.37 1.33 -35.61
CA ARG A 297 -12.35 0.37 -36.15
C ARG A 297 -11.70 -0.74 -36.97
N LEU A 298 -10.43 -0.59 -37.35
CA LEU A 298 -9.72 -1.57 -38.14
C LEU A 298 -9.37 -2.79 -37.27
N GLY A 299 -9.94 -3.95 -37.59
CA GLY A 299 -9.70 -5.18 -36.85
C GLY A 299 -8.28 -5.72 -37.06
N ALA A 300 -7.80 -6.55 -36.12
CA ALA A 300 -6.45 -7.15 -36.22
C ALA A 300 -6.25 -7.98 -37.50
N GLN A 301 -7.24 -8.78 -37.89
CA GLN A 301 -7.18 -9.60 -39.10
C GLN A 301 -7.17 -8.75 -40.38
N GLU A 302 -8.00 -7.72 -40.43
CA GLU A 302 -8.07 -6.79 -41.55
C GLU A 302 -6.75 -6.02 -41.72
N ALA A 303 -6.18 -5.55 -40.60
CA ALA A 303 -4.90 -4.87 -40.60
C ALA A 303 -3.76 -5.77 -41.10
N LEU A 304 -3.70 -7.04 -40.68
CA LEU A 304 -2.71 -8.00 -41.16
C LEU A 304 -2.87 -8.31 -42.65
N ALA A 305 -4.11 -8.47 -43.13
CA ALA A 305 -4.40 -8.70 -44.54
C ALA A 305 -3.97 -7.50 -45.41
N ALA A 306 -4.25 -6.28 -44.95
CA ALA A 306 -3.81 -5.06 -45.61
C ALA A 306 -2.27 -4.92 -45.60
N ALA A 307 -1.60 -5.25 -44.49
CA ALA A 307 -0.14 -5.24 -44.41
C ALA A 307 0.49 -6.21 -45.41
N ALA A 308 0.00 -7.46 -45.45
CA ALA A 308 0.51 -8.48 -46.38
C ALA A 308 0.30 -8.08 -47.85
N SER A 309 -0.81 -7.41 -48.17
CA SER A 309 -1.09 -6.92 -49.52
C SER A 309 -0.10 -5.83 -49.95
N LEU A 310 0.22 -4.87 -49.07
CA LEU A 310 1.20 -3.81 -49.35
C LEU A 310 2.61 -4.36 -49.57
N GLU A 311 2.99 -5.37 -48.79
CA GLU A 311 4.30 -6.03 -48.93
C GLU A 311 4.43 -6.85 -50.21
N ALA A 312 3.38 -7.60 -50.56
CA ALA A 312 3.34 -8.34 -51.82
C ALA A 312 3.44 -7.40 -53.03
N ALA A 313 2.84 -6.19 -52.92
CA ALA A 313 2.97 -5.15 -53.93
C ALA A 313 4.33 -4.44 -53.92
N GLY A 314 5.16 -4.62 -52.87
CA GLY A 314 6.43 -3.92 -52.71
C GLY A 314 6.28 -2.42 -52.48
N THR A 315 5.13 -1.97 -51.96
CA THR A 315 4.80 -0.53 -51.79
C THR A 315 4.60 -0.18 -50.32
N HIS A 316 4.92 1.07 -49.96
CA HIS A 316 4.65 1.65 -48.63
C HIS A 316 5.09 0.78 -47.43
N PRO A 317 6.38 0.43 -47.30
CA PRO A 317 6.87 -0.46 -46.22
C PRO A 317 6.55 0.06 -44.81
N ALA A 318 6.55 1.38 -44.60
CA ALA A 318 6.18 1.98 -43.32
C ALA A 318 4.69 1.76 -42.97
N ALA A 319 3.80 1.80 -43.97
CA ALA A 319 2.37 1.56 -43.75
C ALA A 319 2.11 0.08 -43.43
N ALA A 320 2.79 -0.84 -44.10
CA ALA A 320 2.72 -2.26 -43.77
C ALA A 320 3.20 -2.55 -42.33
N ALA A 321 4.31 -1.91 -41.90
CA ALA A 321 4.80 -2.03 -40.53
C ALA A 321 3.81 -1.45 -39.50
N ALA A 322 3.25 -0.25 -39.77
CA ALA A 322 2.25 0.36 -38.90
C ALA A 322 0.99 -0.49 -38.75
N LEU A 323 0.51 -1.12 -39.82
CA LEU A 323 -0.63 -2.03 -39.79
C LEU A 323 -0.38 -3.29 -38.95
N ARG A 324 0.84 -3.84 -38.98
CA ARG A 324 1.21 -4.96 -38.09
C ARG A 324 1.22 -4.56 -36.63
N LEU A 325 1.85 -3.43 -36.30
CA LEU A 325 1.86 -2.88 -34.94
C LEU A 325 0.43 -2.61 -34.44
N HIS A 326 -0.43 -2.06 -35.30
CA HIS A 326 -1.84 -1.89 -35.01
C HIS A 326 -2.55 -3.22 -34.73
N ALA A 327 -2.32 -4.24 -35.56
CA ALA A 327 -2.91 -5.56 -35.35
C ALA A 327 -2.49 -6.19 -34.01
N GLU A 328 -1.20 -6.07 -33.64
CA GLU A 328 -0.68 -6.50 -32.34
C GLU A 328 -1.36 -5.75 -31.19
N ARG A 329 -1.53 -4.42 -31.34
CA ARG A 329 -2.22 -3.56 -30.38
C ARG A 329 -3.68 -3.94 -30.20
N VAL A 330 -4.41 -4.19 -31.29
CA VAL A 330 -5.82 -4.63 -31.25
C VAL A 330 -5.95 -5.98 -30.55
N ALA A 331 -5.07 -6.94 -30.88
CA ALA A 331 -5.06 -8.25 -30.24
C ALA A 331 -4.74 -8.14 -28.74
N LEU A 332 -3.78 -7.28 -28.35
CA LEU A 332 -3.46 -7.00 -26.96
C LEU A 332 -4.67 -6.41 -26.24
N ARG A 333 -5.24 -5.32 -26.75
CA ARG A 333 -6.40 -4.65 -26.16
C ARG A 333 -7.59 -5.59 -25.99
N GLY A 334 -7.84 -6.47 -26.96
CA GLY A 334 -8.88 -7.50 -26.86
C GLY A 334 -8.65 -8.47 -25.69
N ARG A 335 -7.39 -8.88 -25.44
CA ARG A 335 -7.05 -9.70 -24.27
C ARG A 335 -7.23 -8.94 -22.96
N GLU A 336 -6.83 -7.69 -22.90
CA GLU A 336 -6.99 -6.85 -21.71
C GLU A 336 -8.45 -6.70 -21.31
N ILE A 337 -9.30 -6.34 -22.29
CA ILE A 337 -10.75 -6.22 -22.10
C ILE A 337 -11.34 -7.54 -21.61
N ALA A 338 -11.00 -8.67 -22.25
CA ALA A 338 -11.52 -9.97 -21.84
C ALA A 338 -11.11 -10.37 -20.41
N LEU A 339 -9.88 -10.05 -20.00
CA LEU A 339 -9.39 -10.32 -18.65
C LEU A 339 -10.09 -9.43 -17.61
N ARG A 340 -10.22 -8.13 -17.90
CA ARG A 340 -10.95 -7.17 -17.06
C ARG A 340 -12.41 -7.57 -16.91
N ASP A 341 -13.10 -7.85 -18.02
CA ASP A 341 -14.53 -8.17 -18.01
C ASP A 341 -14.81 -9.46 -17.24
N ARG A 342 -13.90 -10.44 -17.31
CA ARG A 342 -13.98 -11.65 -16.49
C ARG A 342 -13.90 -11.32 -14.99
N LEU A 343 -12.97 -10.45 -14.59
CA LEU A 343 -12.84 -10.03 -13.19
C LEU A 343 -14.11 -9.28 -12.73
N LEU A 344 -14.60 -8.33 -13.52
CA LEU A 344 -15.80 -7.54 -13.17
C LEU A 344 -17.09 -8.37 -13.20
N ALA A 345 -17.14 -9.47 -13.95
CA ALA A 345 -18.25 -10.42 -13.88
C ALA A 345 -18.31 -11.15 -12.53
N GLU A 346 -17.15 -11.41 -11.91
CA GLU A 346 -17.04 -11.97 -10.55
C GLU A 346 -17.33 -10.90 -9.47
N HIS A 347 -16.95 -9.64 -9.73
CA HIS A 347 -17.08 -8.50 -8.81
C HIS A 347 -18.01 -7.42 -9.35
N ARG A 348 -19.30 -7.76 -9.48
CA ARG A 348 -20.31 -6.85 -10.05
C ARG A 348 -20.45 -5.57 -9.23
N GLY A 349 -20.62 -4.46 -9.92
CA GLY A 349 -20.83 -3.15 -9.30
C GLY A 349 -19.54 -2.42 -8.89
N VAL A 350 -18.36 -3.06 -8.94
CA VAL A 350 -17.09 -2.42 -8.60
C VAL A 350 -16.76 -1.32 -9.61
N PRO A 351 -16.66 -0.05 -9.18
CA PRO A 351 -16.30 1.02 -10.09
C PRO A 351 -14.89 0.85 -10.64
N THR A 352 -14.67 1.15 -11.91
CA THR A 352 -13.37 0.91 -12.56
C THR A 352 -12.90 2.14 -13.33
N VAL A 353 -11.58 2.38 -13.34
CA VAL A 353 -10.90 3.34 -14.22
C VAL A 353 -9.70 2.65 -14.87
N GLU A 354 -9.39 3.03 -16.11
CA GLU A 354 -8.22 2.53 -16.83
C GLU A 354 -7.18 3.63 -16.99
N VAL A 355 -5.92 3.29 -16.72
CA VAL A 355 -4.78 4.19 -16.95
C VAL A 355 -3.92 3.57 -18.04
N ALA A 356 -3.67 4.32 -19.11
CA ALA A 356 -2.84 3.86 -20.22
C ALA A 356 -1.38 3.73 -19.77
N ALA A 357 -0.65 2.77 -20.36
CA ALA A 357 0.80 2.71 -20.17
C ALA A 357 1.46 3.99 -20.72
N LEU A 358 2.20 4.69 -19.86
CA LEU A 358 3.00 5.84 -20.26
C LEU A 358 4.23 5.37 -21.06
N ALA A 359 4.72 6.23 -21.95
CA ALA A 359 5.89 5.95 -22.77
C ALA A 359 7.20 5.97 -21.96
N GLU A 360 7.20 6.73 -20.87
CA GLU A 360 8.35 6.94 -19.99
C GLU A 360 7.98 6.59 -18.53
N ASP A 361 9.01 6.37 -17.70
CA ASP A 361 8.82 6.15 -16.28
C ASP A 361 8.38 7.45 -15.59
N VAL A 362 7.47 7.35 -14.63
CA VAL A 362 7.01 8.49 -13.82
C VAL A 362 8.10 8.87 -12.83
N HIS A 363 8.69 10.05 -13.01
CA HIS A 363 9.84 10.49 -12.22
C HIS A 363 9.76 11.92 -11.72
N ASP A 364 8.71 12.65 -12.07
CA ASP A 364 8.47 14.00 -11.57
C ASP A 364 6.98 14.30 -11.30
N LEU A 365 6.71 15.51 -10.81
CA LEU A 365 5.35 15.96 -10.51
C LEU A 365 4.49 16.19 -11.76
N ALA A 366 5.09 16.44 -12.94
CA ALA A 366 4.34 16.61 -14.18
C ALA A 366 3.79 15.26 -14.65
N ASP A 367 4.62 14.22 -14.62
CA ASP A 367 4.22 12.84 -14.89
C ASP A 367 3.15 12.36 -13.91
N LEU A 368 3.32 12.64 -12.60
CA LEU A 368 2.30 12.32 -11.58
C LEU A 368 0.99 13.04 -11.84
N ARG A 369 1.02 14.28 -12.31
CA ARG A 369 -0.18 15.03 -12.67
C ARG A 369 -0.89 14.38 -13.86
N ALA A 370 -0.15 13.97 -14.90
CA ALA A 370 -0.72 13.22 -16.02
C ALA A 370 -1.38 11.90 -15.59
N VAL A 371 -0.78 11.17 -14.64
CA VAL A 371 -1.42 9.98 -14.04
C VAL A 371 -2.69 10.36 -13.27
N GLY A 372 -2.65 11.45 -12.49
CA GLY A 372 -3.79 11.97 -11.74
C GLY A 372 -4.95 12.37 -12.66
N ASP A 373 -4.66 13.02 -13.78
CA ASP A 373 -5.63 13.39 -14.81
C ASP A 373 -6.22 12.15 -15.49
N ALA A 374 -5.41 11.13 -15.79
CA ALA A 374 -5.91 9.86 -16.32
C ALA A 374 -6.80 9.09 -15.32
N LEU A 375 -6.51 9.18 -14.03
CA LEU A 375 -7.34 8.60 -12.96
C LEU A 375 -8.68 9.31 -12.79
N ALA A 376 -8.73 10.62 -13.02
CA ALA A 376 -9.94 11.44 -12.95
C ALA A 376 -10.65 11.59 -14.28
N ASP A 377 -10.00 11.18 -15.37
CA ASP A 377 -10.42 11.28 -16.76
C ASP A 377 -11.25 12.56 -16.98
N THR A 378 -10.56 13.70 -16.80
CA THR A 378 -10.90 14.96 -17.46
C THR A 378 -10.40 14.85 -18.90
N PRO A 379 -11.27 14.66 -19.89
CA PRO A 379 -10.88 14.77 -21.29
C PRO A 379 -10.77 16.26 -21.60
N ASP A 380 -9.73 16.94 -21.12
CA ASP A 380 -9.37 18.30 -21.55
C ASP A 380 -8.03 18.73 -20.92
N HIS A 381 -6.94 18.52 -21.66
CA HIS A 381 -5.96 19.59 -21.81
C HIS A 381 -5.59 19.67 -23.31
N PRO A 382 -5.64 20.88 -23.91
CA PRO A 382 -5.59 21.09 -25.36
C PRO A 382 -4.26 20.75 -26.02
#